data_AF-A0A7V6B3Y9-F1
#
_entry.id   AF-A0A7V6B3Y9-F1
#
_cell.length_a   1.000
_cell.length_b   1.000
_cell.length_c   1.000
_cell.angle_alpha   90.00
_cell.angle_beta   90.00
_cell.angle_gamma   90.00
#
_symmetry.space_group_name_H-M   'P 1'
#
loop_
_entity.id
_entity.type
_entity.pdbx_description
1 polymer ?
#
loop_
_entity_poly.entity_id
_entity_poly.type
_entity_poly.pdbx_seq_one_letter_code
_entity_poly.pdbx_strand_id
1 'polypeptide(L)'
;MISATQIKRYGVVAGVTCLVAVTDLVTKRWAETELATEDHLIPIHQGDFPQAKTVQELARSRFPDLEDADLNGQVYCLREIPAFSKETLVQDALSDAVSPLGFFVFDRGDTRGFARKVFLVSFQRDVERDTARREFDRVLKMRLAQFLKEKLSHLDEDDIEKTLKGGVFPIRSQDILVNPDSSVVNGAIYLLASRTVTLIPNHLDFSYVENPAGAWGLLSGVDETTRKNVFFALSVVAIIAVLVLLVRPPGTDIWSLASLGMIMGGAIGNVVDRLTLGYVVDFIHMYWGNYHWPKYNVADIGITVGVVILFLISTFQKKKPRQEQNA
;
A
#
# COMPACT_ATOMS: atom_id res chain seq x y z
N MET A 1 28.49 32.52 -0.39
CA MET A 1 27.36 32.88 -1.27
C MET A 1 27.13 31.75 -2.25
N ILE A 2 25.88 31.28 -2.41
CA ILE A 2 25.52 30.28 -3.42
C ILE A 2 25.57 30.96 -4.79
N SER A 3 26.27 30.40 -5.77
CA SER A 3 26.37 30.98 -7.11
C SER A 3 25.06 30.78 -7.90
N ALA A 4 24.81 31.63 -8.92
CA ALA A 4 23.65 31.47 -9.81
C ALA A 4 23.61 30.07 -10.47
N THR A 5 24.78 29.51 -10.79
CA THR A 5 24.91 28.14 -11.29
C THR A 5 24.47 27.10 -10.26
N GLN A 6 24.82 27.27 -8.99
CA GLN A 6 24.36 26.38 -7.92
C GLN A 6 22.85 26.51 -7.69
N ILE A 7 22.28 27.71 -7.74
CA ILE A 7 20.83 27.92 -7.62
C ILE A 7 20.10 27.16 -8.73
N LYS A 8 20.55 27.27 -9.99
CA LYS A 8 19.96 26.54 -11.11
C LYS A 8 20.05 25.01 -10.91
N ARG A 9 21.21 24.51 -10.45
CA ARG A 9 21.41 23.06 -10.19
C ARG A 9 20.42 22.53 -9.16
N TYR A 10 20.33 23.21 -8.01
CA TYR A 10 19.42 22.80 -6.94
C TYR A 10 17.96 22.96 -7.35
N GLY A 11 17.62 24.01 -8.10
CA GLY A 11 16.27 24.22 -8.61
C GLY A 11 15.78 23.09 -9.52
N VAL A 12 16.63 22.61 -10.44
CA VAL A 12 16.28 21.47 -11.32
C VAL A 12 16.04 20.22 -10.49
N VAL A 13 16.98 19.88 -9.61
CA VAL A 13 16.90 18.66 -8.81
C VAL A 13 15.69 18.69 -7.90
N ALA A 14 15.46 19.80 -7.19
CA ALA A 14 14.30 19.98 -6.33
C ALA A 14 12.99 19.91 -7.11
N GLY A 15 12.91 20.55 -8.28
CA GLY A 15 11.72 20.52 -9.13
C GLY A 15 11.37 19.10 -9.60
N VAL A 16 12.36 18.35 -10.10
CA VAL A 16 12.16 16.96 -10.54
C VAL A 16 11.86 16.04 -9.35
N THR A 17 12.55 16.23 -8.22
CA THR A 17 12.30 15.48 -6.97
C THR A 17 10.84 15.64 -6.53
N CYS A 18 10.37 16.89 -6.46
CA CYS A 18 9.00 17.21 -6.08
C CYS A 18 7.99 16.60 -7.05
N LEU A 19 8.21 16.74 -8.36
CA LEU A 19 7.33 16.17 -9.37
C LEU A 19 7.17 14.65 -9.20
N VAL A 20 8.28 13.91 -9.07
CA VAL A 20 8.23 12.46 -8.92
C VAL A 20 7.59 12.04 -7.60
N ALA A 21 8.00 12.63 -6.48
CA ALA A 21 7.48 12.28 -5.16
C ALA A 21 5.98 12.59 -5.03
N VAL A 22 5.52 13.75 -5.50
CA VAL A 22 4.09 14.12 -5.46
C VAL A 22 3.27 13.21 -6.37
N THR A 23 3.76 12.92 -7.58
CA THR A 23 3.05 12.00 -8.49
C THR A 23 2.90 10.62 -7.88
N ASP A 24 3.96 10.10 -7.25
CA ASP A 24 3.93 8.81 -6.56
C ASP A 24 2.92 8.80 -5.41
N LEU A 25 2.95 9.79 -4.52
CA LEU A 25 2.01 9.88 -3.40
C LEU A 25 0.54 9.97 -3.87
N VAL A 26 0.27 10.77 -4.90
CA VAL A 26 -1.09 10.92 -5.45
C VAL A 26 -1.58 9.61 -6.08
N THR A 27 -0.74 8.94 -6.85
CA THR A 27 -1.12 7.70 -7.55
C THR A 27 -1.27 6.52 -6.59
N LYS A 28 -0.46 6.44 -5.53
CA LYS A 28 -0.64 5.46 -4.45
C LYS A 28 -1.93 5.70 -3.69
N ARG A 29 -2.25 6.97 -3.38
CA ARG A 29 -3.52 7.31 -2.73
C ARG A 29 -4.72 6.93 -3.58
N TRP A 30 -4.64 7.17 -4.89
CA TRP A 30 -5.65 6.68 -5.84
C TRP A 30 -5.78 5.15 -5.81
N ALA A 31 -4.66 4.43 -5.77
CA ALA A 31 -4.67 2.97 -5.70
C ALA A 31 -5.37 2.47 -4.42
N GLU A 32 -5.15 3.09 -3.26
CA GLU A 32 -5.84 2.74 -2.01
C GLU A 32 -7.36 2.96 -2.05
N THR A 33 -7.84 3.93 -2.83
CA THR A 33 -9.27 4.29 -2.88
C THR A 33 -10.04 3.59 -4.00
N GLU A 34 -9.32 3.12 -5.01
CA GLU A 34 -9.90 2.56 -6.23
C GLU A 34 -9.62 1.08 -6.42
N LEU A 35 -8.55 0.52 -5.86
CA LEU A 35 -8.19 -0.89 -6.06
C LEU A 35 -8.44 -1.69 -4.79
N ALA A 36 -8.81 -2.95 -4.96
CA ALA A 36 -9.11 -3.85 -3.84
C ALA A 36 -8.54 -5.25 -4.08
N THR A 37 -8.25 -5.96 -2.99
CA THR A 37 -7.78 -7.35 -2.92
C THR A 37 -8.42 -8.04 -1.71
N GLU A 38 -8.33 -9.38 -1.62
CA GLU A 38 -9.05 -10.12 -0.57
C GLU A 38 -8.64 -9.71 0.87
N ASP A 39 -7.44 -9.15 0.99
CA ASP A 39 -6.89 -8.60 2.24
C ASP A 39 -7.13 -7.08 2.40
N HIS A 40 -7.41 -6.36 1.30
CA HIS A 40 -7.61 -4.90 1.23
C HIS A 40 -8.90 -4.56 0.52
N LEU A 41 -9.92 -4.18 1.28
CA LEU A 41 -11.23 -3.90 0.72
C LEU A 41 -11.50 -2.40 0.66
N ILE A 42 -12.24 -2.00 -0.36
CA ILE A 42 -12.69 -0.61 -0.50
C ILE A 42 -14.15 -0.48 -0.03
N PRO A 43 -14.46 0.50 0.82
CA PRO A 43 -15.81 0.70 1.33
C PRO A 43 -16.70 1.41 0.32
N ILE A 44 -17.97 1.04 0.31
CA ILE A 44 -19.04 1.66 -0.47
C ILE A 44 -20.16 1.96 0.53
N HIS A 45 -20.36 3.24 0.84
CA HIS A 45 -21.38 3.66 1.80
C HIS A 45 -22.70 3.89 1.08
N GLN A 46 -23.76 3.27 1.59
CA GLN A 46 -25.11 3.49 1.05
C GLN A 46 -25.55 4.96 1.19
N GLY A 47 -25.08 5.67 2.22
CA GLY A 47 -25.35 7.11 2.40
C GLY A 47 -24.82 8.00 1.28
N ASP A 48 -23.75 7.59 0.58
CA ASP A 48 -23.19 8.35 -0.54
C ASP A 48 -24.03 8.20 -1.81
N PHE A 49 -24.84 7.14 -1.91
CA PHE A 49 -25.62 6.77 -3.08
C PHE A 49 -27.05 6.35 -2.70
N PRO A 50 -27.90 7.29 -2.25
CA PRO A 50 -29.21 6.98 -1.67
C PRO A 50 -30.23 6.40 -2.66
N GLN A 51 -29.96 6.47 -3.97
CA GLN A 51 -30.85 5.97 -5.02
C GLN A 51 -30.66 4.47 -5.30
N ALA A 52 -29.54 3.87 -4.88
CA ALA A 52 -29.26 2.47 -5.11
C ALA A 52 -30.18 1.59 -4.25
N LYS A 53 -30.88 0.64 -4.89
CA LYS A 53 -31.79 -0.29 -4.20
C LYS A 53 -31.14 -1.64 -3.95
N THR A 54 -30.25 -2.05 -4.83
CA THR A 54 -29.52 -3.32 -4.76
C THR A 54 -28.03 -3.10 -4.50
N VAL A 55 -27.34 -4.13 -3.99
CA VAL A 55 -25.90 -4.08 -3.73
C VAL A 55 -25.11 -3.84 -5.01
N GLN A 56 -25.52 -4.44 -6.13
CA GLN A 56 -24.90 -4.19 -7.43
C GLN A 56 -25.10 -2.76 -7.93
N GLU A 57 -26.29 -2.18 -7.76
CA GLU A 57 -26.55 -0.78 -8.12
C GLU A 57 -25.69 0.15 -7.28
N LEU A 58 -25.53 -0.16 -5.99
CA LEU A 58 -24.68 0.61 -5.08
C LEU A 58 -23.22 0.54 -5.50
N ALA A 59 -22.71 -0.65 -5.80
CA ALA A 59 -21.33 -0.84 -6.26
C ALA A 59 -21.08 -0.13 -7.60
N ARG A 60 -22.00 -0.26 -8.56
CA ARG A 60 -21.91 0.38 -9.88
C ARG A 60 -22.12 1.90 -9.84
N SER A 61 -22.83 2.41 -8.84
CA SER A 61 -22.96 3.87 -8.63
C SER A 61 -21.61 4.52 -8.34
N ARG A 62 -20.70 3.79 -7.67
CA ARG A 62 -19.32 4.23 -7.46
C ARG A 62 -18.38 3.80 -8.58
N PHE A 63 -18.54 2.57 -9.08
CA PHE A 63 -17.66 1.95 -10.07
C PHE A 63 -18.47 1.45 -11.28
N PRO A 64 -18.77 2.33 -12.25
CA PRO A 64 -19.66 2.00 -13.37
C PRO A 64 -19.19 0.83 -14.24
N ASP A 65 -17.88 0.56 -14.26
CA ASP A 65 -17.26 -0.45 -15.13
C ASP A 65 -17.32 -1.88 -14.57
N LEU A 66 -17.90 -2.10 -13.37
CA LEU A 66 -17.96 -3.43 -12.75
C LEU A 66 -18.96 -4.36 -13.45
N GLU A 67 -18.48 -5.53 -13.85
CA GLU A 67 -19.27 -6.62 -14.40
C GLU A 67 -19.88 -7.50 -13.29
N ASP A 68 -20.88 -8.32 -13.63
CA ASP A 68 -21.51 -9.23 -12.64
C ASP A 68 -20.49 -10.22 -12.04
N ALA A 69 -19.51 -10.63 -12.84
CA ALA A 69 -18.44 -11.52 -12.42
C ALA A 69 -17.55 -10.90 -11.32
N ASP A 70 -17.35 -9.58 -11.34
CA ASP A 70 -16.54 -8.86 -10.34
C ASP A 70 -17.25 -8.74 -8.99
N LEU A 71 -18.58 -8.78 -8.97
CA LEU A 71 -19.37 -8.62 -7.76
C LEU A 71 -19.63 -9.95 -7.05
N ASN A 72 -19.71 -11.04 -7.83
CA ASN A 72 -20.05 -12.36 -7.32
C ASN A 72 -19.03 -12.87 -6.32
N GLY A 73 -19.43 -12.96 -5.06
CA GLY A 73 -18.59 -13.49 -4.00
C GLY A 73 -17.51 -12.52 -3.51
N GLN A 74 -17.59 -11.24 -3.86
CA GLN A 74 -16.57 -10.25 -3.51
C GLN A 74 -17.10 -9.09 -2.66
N VAL A 75 -18.39 -9.10 -2.32
CA VAL A 75 -19.02 -8.02 -1.54
C VAL A 75 -19.43 -8.50 -0.14
N TYR A 76 -18.97 -7.75 0.85
CA TYR A 76 -19.23 -7.97 2.27
C TYR A 76 -20.11 -6.84 2.80
N CYS A 77 -20.94 -7.11 3.81
CA CYS A 77 -21.80 -6.09 4.42
C CYS A 77 -21.48 -5.95 5.91
N LEU A 78 -21.05 -4.76 6.31
CA LEU A 78 -20.90 -4.37 7.70
C LEU A 78 -22.15 -3.60 8.10
N ARG A 79 -23.00 -4.27 8.88
CA ARG A 79 -24.12 -3.60 9.56
C ARG A 79 -23.56 -2.75 10.69
N GLU A 80 -24.19 -1.61 10.99
CA GLU A 80 -23.87 -0.83 12.18
C GLU A 80 -24.08 -1.69 13.44
N ILE A 81 -22.99 -2.25 13.96
CA ILE A 81 -22.92 -2.89 15.27
C ILE A 81 -22.37 -1.82 16.23
N PRO A 82 -22.99 -1.60 17.41
CA PRO A 82 -22.51 -0.62 18.37
C PRO A 82 -21.08 -0.93 18.83
N ALA A 83 -20.44 0.09 19.43
CA ALA A 83 -19.05 0.10 19.85
C ALA A 83 -18.57 -1.25 20.41
N PHE A 84 -17.41 -1.66 19.90
CA PHE A 84 -16.68 -2.86 20.24
C PHE A 84 -16.76 -3.24 21.74
N SER A 85 -17.26 -4.44 22.06
CA SER A 85 -17.09 -5.05 23.39
C SER A 85 -16.27 -6.33 23.28
N LYS A 86 -15.26 -6.47 24.15
CA LYS A 86 -14.36 -7.64 24.17
C LYS A 86 -15.13 -8.93 24.47
N GLU A 87 -16.19 -8.80 25.26
CA GLU A 87 -17.06 -9.87 25.71
C GLU A 87 -17.89 -10.46 24.56
N THR A 88 -18.46 -9.62 23.69
CA THR A 88 -19.25 -10.07 22.52
C THR A 88 -18.36 -10.80 21.50
N LEU A 89 -17.12 -10.35 21.33
CA LEU A 89 -16.18 -11.00 20.42
C LEU A 89 -15.77 -12.41 20.87
N VAL A 90 -15.43 -12.55 22.16
CA VAL A 90 -15.04 -13.84 22.74
C VAL A 90 -16.24 -14.79 22.71
N GLN A 91 -17.46 -14.31 22.97
CA GLN A 91 -18.67 -15.13 22.86
C GLN A 91 -18.97 -15.56 21.42
N ASP A 92 -18.87 -14.66 20.44
CA ASP A 92 -19.07 -15.00 19.02
C ASP A 92 -18.02 -16.02 18.55
N ALA A 93 -16.74 -15.81 18.88
CA ALA A 93 -15.63 -16.69 18.52
C ALA A 93 -15.67 -18.08 19.19
N LEU A 94 -16.38 -18.22 20.31
CA LEU A 94 -16.54 -19.47 21.07
C LEU A 94 -17.82 -20.25 20.70
N SER A 95 -18.70 -19.70 19.86
CA SER A 95 -19.87 -20.42 19.38
C SER A 95 -19.49 -21.35 18.21
N ASP A 96 -19.97 -22.60 18.23
CA ASP A 96 -19.72 -23.63 17.18
C ASP A 96 -20.29 -23.26 15.77
N ALA A 97 -20.70 -22.00 15.56
CA ALA A 97 -21.22 -21.45 14.32
C ALA A 97 -20.20 -20.61 13.52
N VAL A 98 -18.96 -20.45 14.02
CA VAL A 98 -18.01 -19.45 13.51
C VAL A 98 -16.76 -20.08 12.90
N SER A 99 -16.62 -19.93 11.58
CA SER A 99 -15.31 -19.95 10.93
C SER A 99 -14.48 -18.77 11.48
N PRO A 100 -13.23 -18.96 11.94
CA PRO A 100 -12.48 -18.00 12.74
C PRO A 100 -11.98 -16.83 11.88
N LEU A 101 -12.87 -15.91 11.52
CA LEU A 101 -12.53 -14.76 10.70
C LEU A 101 -12.43 -13.54 11.61
N GLY A 102 -11.28 -12.86 11.56
CA GLY A 102 -10.94 -11.81 12.50
C GLY A 102 -11.76 -10.53 12.32
N PHE A 103 -11.13 -9.46 11.86
CA PHE A 103 -11.73 -8.13 11.86
C PHE A 103 -11.49 -7.42 10.54
N PHE A 104 -12.44 -6.61 10.12
CA PHE A 104 -12.12 -5.50 9.25
C PHE A 104 -11.65 -4.34 10.11
N VAL A 105 -10.52 -3.77 9.74
CA VAL A 105 -9.95 -2.61 10.42
C VAL A 105 -9.86 -1.47 9.43
N PHE A 106 -10.46 -0.34 9.77
CA PHE A 106 -10.24 0.94 9.13
C PHE A 106 -9.20 1.70 9.94
N ASP A 107 -8.08 2.01 9.30
CA ASP A 107 -7.03 2.77 9.95
C ASP A 107 -7.56 4.15 10.41
N ARG A 108 -7.22 4.50 11.65
CA ARG A 108 -7.58 5.77 12.32
C ARG A 108 -9.06 6.01 12.58
N GLY A 109 -9.96 5.11 12.17
CA GLY A 109 -11.40 5.13 12.47
C GLY A 109 -12.21 6.30 11.89
N ASP A 110 -11.55 7.39 11.50
CA ASP A 110 -12.11 8.64 11.00
C ASP A 110 -12.13 8.72 9.47
N THR A 111 -11.15 8.11 8.79
CA THR A 111 -11.00 8.31 7.34
C THR A 111 -11.75 7.32 6.44
N ARG A 112 -12.31 6.22 6.97
CA ARG A 112 -13.05 5.14 6.25
C ARG A 112 -12.64 4.97 4.77
N GLY A 113 -11.34 5.04 4.46
CA GLY A 113 -10.85 5.17 3.08
C GLY A 113 -10.68 3.81 2.41
N PHE A 114 -10.10 2.86 3.15
CA PHE A 114 -10.01 1.45 2.82
C PHE A 114 -10.06 0.65 4.13
N ALA A 115 -10.46 -0.62 4.06
CA ALA A 115 -10.45 -1.55 5.16
C ALA A 115 -9.45 -2.67 4.88
N ARG A 116 -8.83 -3.19 5.94
CA ARG A 116 -8.00 -4.37 5.85
C ARG A 116 -8.57 -5.52 6.64
N LYS A 117 -8.37 -6.73 6.15
CA LYS A 117 -8.76 -7.96 6.84
C LYS A 117 -7.66 -8.39 7.79
N VAL A 118 -7.92 -8.37 9.09
CA VAL A 118 -6.98 -8.78 10.15
C VAL A 118 -7.46 -10.10 10.74
N PHE A 119 -6.73 -11.18 10.49
CA PHE A 119 -7.07 -12.48 11.05
C PHE A 119 -6.55 -12.64 12.49
N LEU A 120 -7.40 -13.19 13.37
CA LEU A 120 -7.05 -13.54 14.76
C LEU A 120 -5.90 -14.55 14.81
N VAL A 121 -5.92 -15.54 13.91
CA VAL A 121 -4.87 -16.52 13.72
C VAL A 121 -4.62 -16.66 12.22
N SER A 122 -3.36 -16.55 11.80
CA SER A 122 -2.98 -16.86 10.42
C SER A 122 -2.96 -18.37 10.27
N PHE A 123 -4.01 -18.94 9.67
CA PHE A 123 -4.01 -20.35 9.29
C PHE A 123 -3.24 -20.49 7.98
N GLN A 124 -1.91 -20.59 8.06
CA GLN A 124 -1.19 -21.25 6.98
C GLN A 124 -1.62 -22.73 6.98
N ARG A 125 -1.91 -23.28 5.80
CA ARG A 125 -2.45 -24.63 5.61
C ARG A 125 -1.63 -25.75 6.28
N ASP A 126 -0.40 -25.47 6.72
CA ASP A 126 0.55 -26.42 7.31
C ASP A 126 0.86 -26.22 8.80
N VAL A 127 0.11 -25.38 9.54
CA VAL A 127 0.34 -25.24 10.99
C VAL A 127 -0.29 -26.40 11.75
N GLU A 128 0.53 -27.19 12.46
CA GLU A 128 0.07 -28.24 13.38
C GLU A 128 -1.00 -27.68 14.33
N ARG A 129 -2.11 -28.42 14.49
CA ARG A 129 -3.28 -28.00 15.28
C ARG A 129 -2.92 -27.50 16.68
N ASP A 130 -1.90 -28.08 17.33
CA ASP A 130 -1.45 -27.69 18.66
C ASP A 130 -0.72 -26.34 18.69
N THR A 131 -0.06 -25.97 17.61
CA THR A 131 0.57 -24.65 17.45
C THR A 131 -0.49 -23.59 17.18
N ALA A 132 -1.49 -23.89 16.35
CA ALA A 132 -2.63 -23.00 16.11
C ALA A 132 -3.43 -22.74 17.40
N ARG A 133 -3.65 -23.77 18.23
CA ARG A 133 -4.36 -23.64 19.52
C ARG A 133 -3.59 -22.79 20.53
N ARG A 134 -2.28 -22.97 20.64
CA ARG A 134 -1.42 -22.15 21.53
C ARG A 134 -1.40 -20.68 21.10
N GLU A 135 -1.31 -20.42 19.81
CA GLU A 135 -1.37 -19.06 19.25
C GLU A 135 -2.74 -18.41 19.50
N PHE A 136 -3.82 -19.16 19.30
CA PHE A 136 -5.18 -18.71 19.61
C PHE A 136 -5.34 -18.35 21.09
N ASP A 137 -4.91 -19.21 22.01
CA ASP A 137 -4.97 -18.97 23.46
C ASP A 137 -4.13 -17.75 23.87
N ARG A 138 -2.98 -17.53 23.23
CA ARG A 138 -2.14 -16.34 23.44
C ARG A 138 -2.87 -15.08 23.00
N VAL A 139 -3.46 -15.08 21.81
CA VAL A 139 -4.21 -13.93 21.27
C VAL A 139 -5.42 -13.60 22.14
N LEU A 140 -6.14 -14.60 22.66
CA LEU A 140 -7.27 -14.39 23.57
C LEU A 140 -6.85 -13.75 24.91
N LYS A 141 -5.65 -14.07 25.41
CA LYS A 141 -5.11 -13.48 26.65
C LYS A 141 -4.57 -12.06 26.45
N MET A 142 -4.31 -11.66 25.21
CA MET A 142 -3.78 -10.35 24.87
C MET A 142 -4.88 -9.26 24.94
N ARG A 143 -4.47 -8.01 25.17
CA ARG A 143 -5.37 -6.85 25.00
C ARG A 143 -5.54 -6.56 23.51
N LEU A 144 -6.76 -6.21 23.06
CA LEU A 144 -6.98 -5.91 21.63
C LEU A 144 -6.05 -4.80 21.13
N ALA A 145 -5.79 -3.77 21.94
CA ALA A 145 -4.84 -2.71 21.61
C ALA A 145 -3.44 -3.25 21.27
N GLN A 146 -2.94 -4.22 22.07
CA GLN A 146 -1.66 -4.85 21.84
C GLN A 146 -1.68 -5.74 20.59
N PHE A 147 -2.76 -6.50 20.39
CA PHE A 147 -2.94 -7.31 19.18
C PHE A 147 -2.92 -6.46 17.91
N LEU A 148 -3.68 -5.36 17.90
CA LEU A 148 -3.72 -4.45 16.76
C LEU A 148 -2.35 -3.84 16.55
N LYS A 149 -1.67 -3.36 17.59
CA LYS A 149 -0.31 -2.80 17.46
C LYS A 149 0.70 -3.80 16.88
N GLU A 150 0.58 -5.09 17.19
CA GLU A 150 1.40 -6.14 16.57
C GLU A 150 1.07 -6.35 15.08
N LYS A 151 -0.21 -6.27 14.70
CA LYS A 151 -0.68 -6.48 13.30
C LYS A 151 -0.67 -5.23 12.43
N LEU A 152 -0.58 -4.06 13.05
CA LEU A 152 -0.65 -2.71 12.49
C LEU A 152 0.48 -1.89 13.11
N SER A 153 1.72 -2.34 12.90
CA SER A 153 2.89 -1.75 13.55
C SER A 153 3.08 -0.27 13.25
N HIS A 154 2.56 0.18 12.11
CA HIS A 154 2.63 1.57 11.63
C HIS A 154 1.72 2.54 12.37
N LEU A 155 0.65 2.06 13.02
CA LEU A 155 -0.26 2.93 13.78
C LEU A 155 0.37 3.32 15.12
N ASP A 156 0.40 4.60 15.47
CA ASP A 156 0.81 5.06 16.80
C ASP A 156 -0.27 4.77 17.87
N GLU A 157 0.00 5.11 19.13
CA GLU A 157 -0.94 4.82 20.24
C GLU A 157 -2.28 5.56 20.08
N ASP A 158 -2.24 6.81 19.59
CA ASP A 158 -3.43 7.63 19.36
C ASP A 158 -4.28 7.05 18.22
N ASP A 159 -3.63 6.63 17.12
CA ASP A 159 -4.26 5.97 15.98
C ASP A 159 -4.88 4.63 16.38
N ILE A 160 -4.22 3.86 17.26
CA ILE A 160 -4.79 2.63 17.82
C ILE A 160 -6.02 2.94 18.67
N GLU A 161 -5.99 3.98 19.52
CA GLU A 161 -7.15 4.36 20.32
C GLU A 161 -8.35 4.77 19.45
N LYS A 162 -8.12 5.58 18.40
CA LYS A 162 -9.18 5.94 17.45
C LYS A 162 -9.73 4.72 16.71
N THR A 163 -8.84 3.83 16.27
CA THR A 163 -9.20 2.59 15.60
C THR A 163 -10.07 1.72 16.51
N LEU A 164 -9.72 1.60 17.80
CA LEU A 164 -10.51 0.86 18.79
C LEU A 164 -11.89 1.47 19.05
N LYS A 165 -12.02 2.80 18.99
CA LYS A 165 -13.30 3.49 19.23
C LYS A 165 -14.33 3.29 18.11
N GLY A 166 -13.91 3.06 16.87
CA GLY A 166 -14.87 2.96 15.75
C GLY A 166 -14.36 2.41 14.42
N GLY A 167 -13.11 1.94 14.35
CA GLY A 167 -12.50 1.38 13.14
C GLY A 167 -12.47 -0.15 13.08
N VAL A 168 -12.85 -0.86 14.15
CA VAL A 168 -12.79 -2.33 14.21
C VAL A 168 -14.18 -2.94 14.05
N PHE A 169 -14.36 -3.77 13.03
CA PHE A 169 -15.61 -4.47 12.73
C PHE A 169 -15.38 -5.99 12.72
N PRO A 170 -16.08 -6.77 13.57
CA PRO A 170 -15.93 -8.22 13.58
C PRO A 170 -16.48 -8.84 12.30
N ILE A 171 -15.81 -9.88 11.79
CA ILE A 171 -16.23 -10.60 10.58
C ILE A 171 -17.03 -11.85 11.01
N ARG A 172 -18.35 -11.84 10.84
CA ARG A 172 -19.21 -13.00 11.14
C ARG A 172 -19.49 -13.83 9.89
N SER A 173 -19.51 -15.15 10.00
CA SER A 173 -19.74 -16.09 8.89
C SER A 173 -21.03 -15.79 8.08
N GLN A 174 -22.07 -15.31 8.75
CA GLN A 174 -23.35 -14.91 8.16
C GLN A 174 -23.33 -13.57 7.39
N ASP A 175 -22.29 -12.75 7.56
CA ASP A 175 -22.19 -11.38 7.02
C ASP A 175 -21.19 -11.26 5.85
N ILE A 176 -20.55 -12.37 5.44
CA ILE A 176 -19.34 -12.39 4.61
C ILE A 176 -19.58 -12.36 3.10
N LEU A 177 -20.79 -12.63 2.62
CA LEU A 177 -21.02 -12.72 1.18
C LEU A 177 -22.45 -12.32 0.83
N VAL A 178 -22.63 -11.07 0.39
CA VAL A 178 -23.95 -10.61 -0.04
C VAL A 178 -24.10 -10.88 -1.53
N ASN A 179 -25.23 -11.47 -1.91
CA ASN A 179 -25.56 -11.62 -3.32
C ASN A 179 -25.76 -10.20 -3.93
N PRO A 180 -25.14 -9.87 -5.08
CA PRO A 180 -25.26 -8.55 -5.71
C PRO A 180 -26.71 -8.08 -5.94
N ASP A 181 -27.66 -9.00 -6.13
CA ASP A 181 -29.09 -8.71 -6.30
C ASP A 181 -29.83 -8.40 -4.98
N SER A 182 -29.17 -8.59 -3.84
CA SER A 182 -29.79 -8.33 -2.53
C SER A 182 -30.10 -6.86 -2.35
N SER A 183 -31.15 -6.55 -1.60
CA SER A 183 -31.48 -5.17 -1.24
C SER A 183 -30.40 -4.54 -0.35
N VAL A 184 -30.13 -3.25 -0.56
CA VAL A 184 -29.25 -2.50 0.34
C VAL A 184 -29.88 -2.36 1.72
N VAL A 185 -29.07 -2.47 2.76
CA VAL A 185 -29.51 -2.27 4.15
C VAL A 185 -29.17 -0.86 4.58
N ASN A 186 -30.14 -0.16 5.17
CA ASN A 186 -29.95 1.21 5.64
C ASN A 186 -28.86 1.27 6.72
N GLY A 187 -27.92 2.21 6.59
CA GLY A 187 -26.78 2.38 7.52
C GLY A 187 -25.66 1.36 7.35
N ALA A 188 -25.73 0.44 6.39
CA ALA A 188 -24.66 -0.52 6.15
C ALA A 188 -23.47 0.07 5.36
N ILE A 189 -22.28 -0.46 5.63
CA ILE A 189 -21.06 -0.23 4.86
C ILE A 189 -20.78 -1.51 4.05
N TYR A 190 -20.74 -1.40 2.73
CA TYR A 190 -20.36 -2.52 1.88
C TYR A 190 -18.86 -2.47 1.62
N LEU A 191 -18.20 -3.63 1.58
CA LEU A 191 -16.77 -3.73 1.27
C LEU A 191 -16.58 -4.58 0.02
N LEU A 192 -15.88 -4.05 -0.98
CA LEU A 192 -15.52 -4.79 -2.20
C LEU A 192 -14.10 -5.35 -2.04
N ALA A 193 -13.96 -6.66 -2.20
CA ALA A 193 -12.74 -7.42 -1.91
C ALA A 193 -11.84 -7.67 -3.11
N SER A 194 -12.25 -7.37 -4.34
CA SER A 194 -11.30 -7.43 -5.44
C SER A 194 -11.71 -6.45 -6.52
N ARG A 195 -10.76 -5.61 -6.92
CA ARG A 195 -10.93 -4.65 -7.99
C ARG A 195 -9.58 -4.38 -8.64
N THR A 196 -9.51 -4.72 -9.92
CA THR A 196 -8.36 -4.46 -10.80
C THR A 196 -8.85 -3.62 -11.97
N VAL A 197 -8.06 -2.64 -12.39
CA VAL A 197 -8.36 -1.80 -13.56
C VAL A 197 -7.45 -2.22 -14.70
N THR A 198 -8.02 -2.82 -15.75
CA THR A 198 -7.26 -3.21 -16.95
C THR A 198 -7.01 -1.99 -17.83
N LEU A 199 -5.76 -1.63 -18.05
CA LEU A 199 -5.40 -0.50 -18.94
C LEU A 199 -5.08 -0.98 -20.35
N ILE A 200 -4.33 -2.07 -20.48
CA ILE A 200 -4.04 -2.72 -21.77
C ILE A 200 -4.29 -4.23 -21.59
N PRO A 201 -5.33 -4.79 -22.25
CA PRO A 201 -5.67 -6.19 -22.12
C PRO A 201 -4.47 -7.11 -22.37
N ASN A 202 -4.27 -8.08 -21.47
CA ASN A 202 -3.17 -9.06 -21.49
C ASN A 202 -1.74 -8.49 -21.31
N HIS A 203 -1.60 -7.22 -20.93
CA HIS A 203 -0.29 -6.57 -20.83
C HIS A 203 -0.10 -5.70 -19.59
N LEU A 204 -1.12 -4.94 -19.20
CA LEU A 204 -0.99 -3.91 -18.18
C LEU A 204 -2.28 -3.72 -17.40
N ASP A 205 -2.21 -4.03 -16.11
CA ASP A 205 -3.29 -3.83 -15.16
C ASP A 205 -2.82 -2.94 -14.00
N PHE A 206 -3.77 -2.21 -13.41
CA PHE A 206 -3.59 -1.63 -12.09
C PHE A 206 -4.24 -2.54 -11.04
N SER A 207 -3.40 -3.11 -10.18
CA SER A 207 -3.80 -4.04 -9.12
C SER A 207 -2.97 -3.83 -7.86
N TYR A 208 -3.64 -3.55 -6.74
CA TYR A 208 -3.02 -3.20 -5.48
C TYR A 208 -2.21 -4.34 -4.85
N VAL A 209 -1.05 -4.03 -4.28
CA VAL A 209 -0.24 -4.90 -3.43
C VAL A 209 0.46 -4.06 -2.36
N GLU A 210 0.36 -4.51 -1.11
CA GLU A 210 1.27 -4.07 -0.05
C GLU A 210 2.60 -4.79 -0.20
N ASN A 211 3.68 -4.04 -0.44
CA ASN A 211 5.02 -4.57 -0.55
C ASN A 211 5.80 -4.31 0.75
N PRO A 212 5.82 -5.26 1.71
CA PRO A 212 6.62 -5.15 2.92
C PRO A 212 8.13 -5.39 2.65
N ALA A 213 8.52 -5.58 1.39
CA ALA A 213 9.86 -5.96 0.98
C ALA A 213 10.33 -5.11 -0.22
N GLY A 214 11.28 -5.63 -0.99
CA GLY A 214 11.64 -5.16 -2.31
C GLY A 214 11.17 -6.14 -3.38
N ALA A 215 11.47 -5.83 -4.64
CA ALA A 215 11.06 -6.66 -5.79
C ALA A 215 11.45 -8.14 -5.64
N TRP A 216 10.70 -9.03 -6.30
CA TRP A 216 10.95 -10.48 -6.36
C TRP A 216 10.93 -11.23 -5.02
N GLY A 217 10.28 -10.68 -3.99
CA GLY A 217 10.29 -11.29 -2.67
C GLY A 217 11.71 -11.36 -2.06
N LEU A 218 12.57 -10.41 -2.42
CA LEU A 218 13.92 -10.33 -1.90
C LEU A 218 13.88 -10.26 -0.36
N LEU A 219 14.66 -11.14 0.30
CA LEU A 219 14.65 -11.34 1.76
C LEU A 219 13.34 -11.91 2.33
N SER A 220 12.54 -12.64 1.55
CA SER A 220 11.31 -13.29 2.04
C SER A 220 11.53 -14.26 3.20
N GLY A 221 12.71 -14.89 3.30
CA GLY A 221 13.10 -15.78 4.40
C GLY A 221 13.66 -15.11 5.65
N VAL A 222 13.74 -13.77 5.69
CA VAL A 222 14.16 -12.99 6.85
C VAL A 222 12.91 -12.54 7.62
N ASP A 223 13.03 -12.39 8.94
CA ASP A 223 11.94 -11.86 9.75
C ASP A 223 11.49 -10.47 9.24
N GLU A 224 10.21 -10.19 9.39
CA GLU A 224 9.56 -9.02 8.80
C GLU A 224 10.16 -7.69 9.30
N THR A 225 10.52 -7.61 10.58
CA THR A 225 11.11 -6.42 11.19
C THR A 225 12.48 -6.12 10.60
N THR A 226 13.36 -7.12 10.52
CA THR A 226 14.68 -6.97 9.92
C THR A 226 14.56 -6.60 8.44
N ARG A 227 13.64 -7.23 7.70
CA ARG A 227 13.41 -6.93 6.28
C ARG A 227 12.99 -5.47 6.07
N LYS A 228 12.00 -4.98 6.83
CA LYS A 228 11.54 -3.58 6.77
C LYS A 228 12.69 -2.60 7.04
N ASN A 229 13.50 -2.89 8.07
CA ASN A 229 14.64 -2.05 8.45
C ASN A 229 15.73 -2.00 7.37
N VAL A 230 16.03 -3.13 6.71
CA VAL A 230 17.01 -3.17 5.61
C VAL A 230 16.56 -2.32 4.44
N PHE A 231 15.31 -2.47 3.98
CA PHE A 231 14.81 -1.68 2.85
C PHE A 231 14.69 -0.20 3.19
N PHE A 232 14.31 0.14 4.42
CA PHE A 232 14.37 1.53 4.90
C PHE A 232 15.79 2.09 4.84
N ALA A 233 16.78 1.35 5.36
CA ALA A 233 18.18 1.76 5.34
C ALA A 233 18.71 1.94 3.91
N LEU A 234 18.36 1.05 2.98
CA LEU A 234 18.74 1.18 1.57
C LEU A 234 18.22 2.48 0.94
N SER A 235 16.96 2.85 1.23
CA SER A 235 16.41 4.11 0.73
C SER A 235 17.10 5.33 1.35
N VAL A 236 17.44 5.29 2.64
CA VAL A 236 18.23 6.35 3.30
C VAL A 236 19.62 6.47 2.67
N VAL A 237 20.29 5.35 2.41
CA VAL A 237 21.59 5.33 1.73
C VAL A 237 21.49 5.93 0.33
N ALA A 238 20.43 5.60 -0.43
CA ALA A 238 20.20 6.19 -1.75
C ALA A 238 20.03 7.73 -1.68
N ILE A 239 19.25 8.23 -0.73
CA ILE A 239 19.08 9.67 -0.48
C ILE A 239 20.43 10.33 -0.17
N ILE A 240 21.21 9.75 0.75
CA ILE A 240 22.53 10.26 1.11
C ILE A 240 23.48 10.27 -0.10
N ALA A 241 23.49 9.20 -0.89
CA ALA A 241 24.31 9.11 -2.09
C ALA A 241 23.97 10.24 -3.09
N VAL A 242 22.68 10.51 -3.32
CA VAL A 242 22.26 11.63 -4.17
C VAL A 242 22.71 12.96 -3.58
N LEU A 243 22.52 13.20 -2.27
CA LEU A 243 22.96 14.43 -1.61
C LEU A 243 24.47 14.66 -1.80
N VAL A 244 25.29 13.63 -1.58
CA VAL A 244 26.74 13.70 -1.79
C VAL A 244 27.09 14.04 -3.24
N LEU A 245 26.40 13.44 -4.21
CA LEU A 245 26.61 13.73 -5.63
C LEU A 245 26.23 15.17 -6.01
N LEU A 246 25.25 15.76 -5.33
CA LEU A 246 24.84 17.16 -5.55
C LEU A 246 25.88 18.16 -5.04
N VAL A 247 26.58 17.87 -3.94
CA VAL A 247 27.62 18.76 -3.39
C VAL A 247 28.90 18.75 -4.23
N ARG A 248 29.07 17.80 -5.15
CA ARG A 248 30.24 17.73 -6.04
C ARG A 248 30.33 18.93 -7.00
N PRO A 249 31.56 19.29 -7.43
CA PRO A 249 31.82 20.53 -8.15
C PRO A 249 30.98 20.70 -9.43
N PRO A 250 30.74 21.97 -9.84
CA PRO A 250 29.86 22.32 -10.94
C PRO A 250 30.40 21.82 -12.28
N GLY A 251 29.85 20.70 -12.75
CA GLY A 251 30.09 20.14 -14.08
C GLY A 251 29.03 19.14 -14.52
N THR A 252 27.96 18.96 -13.73
CA THR A 252 26.87 18.02 -14.03
C THR A 252 25.91 18.65 -15.04
N ASP A 253 25.71 17.97 -16.16
CA ASP A 253 24.75 18.36 -17.20
C ASP A 253 23.30 18.23 -16.69
N ILE A 254 22.36 18.81 -17.45
CA ILE A 254 20.94 18.86 -17.05
C ILE A 254 20.32 17.47 -16.88
N TRP A 255 20.73 16.48 -17.68
CA TRP A 255 20.21 15.11 -17.60
C TRP A 255 20.72 14.41 -16.35
N SER A 256 21.99 14.63 -15.98
CA SER A 256 22.53 14.16 -14.71
C SER A 256 21.75 14.76 -13.52
N LEU A 257 21.46 16.06 -13.55
CA LEU A 257 20.69 16.73 -12.50
C LEU A 257 19.24 16.22 -12.42
N ALA A 258 18.58 16.08 -13.56
CA ALA A 258 17.23 15.51 -13.63
C ALA A 258 17.21 14.08 -13.07
N SER A 259 18.18 13.24 -13.45
CA SER A 259 18.29 11.86 -12.97
C SER A 259 18.48 11.77 -11.46
N LEU A 260 19.32 12.63 -10.88
CA LEU A 260 19.46 12.74 -9.43
C LEU A 260 18.14 13.15 -8.76
N GLY A 261 17.39 14.08 -9.37
CA GLY A 261 16.06 14.44 -8.91
C GLY A 261 15.06 13.30 -8.98
N MET A 262 15.08 12.48 -10.05
CA MET A 262 14.20 11.33 -10.20
C MET A 262 14.48 10.25 -9.15
N ILE A 263 15.76 9.93 -8.93
CA ILE A 263 16.19 8.96 -7.90
C ILE A 263 15.80 9.47 -6.52
N MET A 264 16.05 10.75 -6.22
CA MET A 264 15.67 11.37 -4.94
C MET A 264 14.16 11.33 -4.73
N GLY A 265 13.38 11.74 -5.74
CA GLY A 265 11.92 11.77 -5.65
C GLY A 265 11.33 10.39 -5.42
N GLY A 266 11.81 9.38 -6.15
CA GLY A 266 11.38 8.00 -5.94
C GLY A 266 11.81 7.44 -4.59
N ALA A 267 13.04 7.71 -4.14
CA ALA A 267 13.50 7.29 -2.82
C ALA A 267 12.67 7.92 -1.69
N ILE A 268 12.32 9.21 -1.81
CA ILE A 268 11.44 9.90 -0.86
C ILE A 268 10.05 9.26 -0.85
N GLY A 269 9.40 9.07 -2.02
CA GLY A 269 8.06 8.47 -2.10
C GLY A 269 8.00 7.10 -1.41
N ASN A 270 8.97 6.24 -1.69
CA ASN A 270 9.07 4.91 -1.08
C ASN A 270 9.48 4.91 0.42
N VAL A 271 10.13 5.97 0.91
CA VAL A 271 10.43 6.15 2.35
C VAL A 271 9.21 6.64 3.10
N VAL A 272 8.43 7.55 2.51
CA VAL A 272 7.21 8.07 3.13
C VAL A 272 6.26 6.91 3.43
N ASP A 273 5.97 6.04 2.46
CA ASP A 273 5.11 4.86 2.72
C ASP A 273 5.66 3.97 3.84
N ARG A 274 6.98 3.70 3.85
CA ARG A 274 7.57 2.87 4.90
C ARG A 274 7.46 3.49 6.29
N LEU A 275 7.48 4.82 6.39
CA LEU A 275 7.30 5.53 7.65
C LEU A 275 5.83 5.61 8.07
N THR A 276 4.90 5.76 7.12
CA THR A 276 3.48 5.98 7.42
C THR A 276 2.63 4.71 7.43
N LEU A 277 2.97 3.73 6.59
CA LEU A 277 2.25 2.48 6.36
C LEU A 277 3.05 1.25 6.79
N GLY A 278 4.39 1.34 6.85
CA GLY A 278 5.26 0.20 7.17
C GLY A 278 5.51 -0.77 6.02
N TYR A 279 4.99 -0.48 4.83
CA TYR A 279 5.20 -1.17 3.55
C TYR A 279 5.19 -0.13 2.43
N VAL A 280 5.41 -0.55 1.18
CA VAL A 280 5.25 0.31 -0.02
C VAL A 280 4.00 -0.10 -0.78
N VAL A 281 3.23 0.86 -1.27
CA VAL A 281 2.07 0.58 -2.12
C VAL A 281 2.53 0.39 -3.56
N ASP A 282 2.36 -0.83 -4.09
CA ASP A 282 2.60 -1.15 -5.49
C ASP A 282 1.28 -1.42 -6.20
N PHE A 283 1.15 -0.94 -7.44
CA PHE A 283 -0.13 -1.06 -8.14
C PHE A 283 0.01 -1.26 -9.66
N ILE A 284 1.17 -1.03 -10.26
CA ILE A 284 1.38 -1.21 -11.69
C ILE A 284 1.82 -2.64 -11.94
N HIS A 285 1.02 -3.40 -12.70
CA HIS A 285 1.29 -4.79 -13.03
C HIS A 285 1.45 -4.98 -14.54
N MET A 286 2.69 -5.19 -14.97
CA MET A 286 3.01 -5.55 -16.36
C MET A 286 3.21 -7.06 -16.50
N TYR A 287 2.65 -7.64 -17.55
CA TYR A 287 2.80 -9.08 -17.83
C TYR A 287 2.70 -9.36 -19.33
N TRP A 288 3.16 -10.54 -19.75
CA TRP A 288 2.98 -11.06 -21.10
C TRP A 288 2.81 -12.57 -21.03
N GLY A 289 1.61 -13.07 -21.33
CA GLY A 289 1.28 -14.48 -21.13
C GLY A 289 1.50 -14.87 -19.66
N ASN A 290 2.36 -15.88 -19.41
CA ASN A 290 2.68 -16.34 -18.06
C ASN A 290 3.86 -15.59 -17.41
N TYR A 291 4.47 -14.63 -18.10
CA TYR A 291 5.58 -13.86 -17.56
C TYR A 291 5.06 -12.61 -16.88
N HIS A 292 5.23 -12.54 -15.56
CA HIS A 292 4.80 -11.42 -14.74
C HIS A 292 6.01 -10.62 -14.26
N TRP A 293 6.03 -9.33 -14.56
CA TRP A 293 6.97 -8.43 -13.93
C TRP A 293 6.48 -8.13 -12.50
N PRO A 294 7.37 -8.03 -11.49
CA PRO A 294 6.98 -7.66 -10.15
C PRO A 294 6.23 -6.35 -10.19
N LYS A 295 5.14 -6.24 -9.44
CA LYS A 295 4.41 -4.99 -9.35
C LYS A 295 5.30 -3.89 -8.82
N TYR A 296 5.06 -2.67 -9.28
CA TYR A 296 5.86 -1.49 -8.95
C TYR A 296 4.99 -0.24 -8.93
N ASN A 297 5.60 0.89 -8.60
CA ASN A 297 4.95 2.20 -8.53
C ASN A 297 5.73 3.29 -9.28
N VAL A 298 5.27 4.54 -9.19
CA VAL A 298 5.90 5.68 -9.87
C VAL A 298 7.28 6.01 -9.28
N ALA A 299 7.46 5.84 -7.97
CA ALA A 299 8.78 5.99 -7.33
C ALA A 299 9.81 5.01 -7.91
N ASP A 300 9.45 3.75 -8.15
CA ASP A 300 10.33 2.76 -8.75
C ASP A 300 10.68 3.09 -10.21
N ILE A 301 9.73 3.65 -10.97
CA ILE A 301 9.99 4.18 -12.32
C ILE A 301 11.02 5.31 -12.23
N GLY A 302 10.83 6.27 -11.30
CA GLY A 302 11.73 7.39 -11.09
C GLY A 302 13.16 6.94 -10.78
N ILE A 303 13.31 5.99 -9.85
CA ILE A 303 14.61 5.41 -9.49
C ILE A 303 15.23 4.70 -10.70
N THR A 304 14.48 3.80 -11.35
CA THR A 304 15.00 2.97 -12.45
C THR A 304 15.44 3.82 -13.63
N VAL A 305 14.59 4.75 -14.08
CA VAL A 305 14.91 5.62 -15.22
C VAL A 305 16.06 6.56 -14.87
N GLY A 306 16.09 7.14 -13.67
CA GLY A 306 17.20 7.98 -13.24
C GLY A 306 18.54 7.24 -13.19
N VAL A 307 18.56 6.02 -12.66
CA VAL A 307 19.76 5.17 -12.65
C VAL A 307 20.22 4.84 -14.07
N VAL A 308 19.29 4.46 -14.96
CA VAL A 308 19.60 4.14 -16.37
C VAL A 308 20.19 5.36 -17.08
N ILE A 309 19.61 6.55 -16.91
CA ILE A 309 20.14 7.77 -17.54
C ILE A 309 21.55 8.08 -17.03
N LEU A 310 21.80 8.02 -15.71
CA LEU A 310 23.15 8.22 -15.15
C LEU A 310 24.15 7.19 -15.66
N PHE A 311 23.73 5.93 -15.76
CA PHE A 311 24.58 4.85 -16.28
C PHE A 311 24.96 5.11 -17.75
N LEU A 312 23.99 5.48 -18.59
CA LEU A 312 24.24 5.81 -20.00
C LEU A 312 25.17 7.03 -20.13
N ILE A 313 24.93 8.08 -19.34
CA ILE A 313 25.78 9.27 -19.30
C ILE A 313 27.21 8.90 -18.92
N SER A 314 27.39 8.15 -17.83
CA SER A 314 28.72 7.75 -17.36
C SER A 314 29.46 6.85 -18.34
N THR A 315 28.75 6.06 -19.14
CA THR A 315 29.35 5.12 -20.10
C THR A 315 29.69 5.79 -21.42
N PHE A 316 28.85 6.70 -21.91
CA PHE A 316 28.96 7.25 -23.27
C PHE A 316 29.47 8.70 -23.33
N GLN A 317 29.49 9.45 -22.22
CA GLN A 317 30.13 10.77 -22.22
C GLN A 317 31.66 10.62 -22.24
N LYS A 318 32.27 10.93 -23.39
CA LYS A 318 33.72 11.10 -23.50
C LYS A 318 34.16 12.20 -22.53
N LYS A 319 35.08 11.88 -21.60
CA LYS A 319 35.76 12.91 -20.80
C LYS A 319 36.36 13.92 -21.77
N LYS A 320 35.93 15.18 -21.74
CA LYS A 320 36.67 16.25 -22.41
C LYS A 320 38.11 16.18 -21.88
N PRO A 321 39.14 16.14 -22.74
CA PRO A 321 40.52 16.20 -22.27
C PRO A 321 40.62 17.41 -21.36
N ARG A 322 41.16 17.20 -20.16
CA ARG A 322 41.53 18.28 -19.27
C ARG A 322 42.52 19.10 -20.10
N GLN A 323 42.11 20.26 -20.62
CA GLN A 323 43.07 21.17 -21.22
C GLN A 323 44.05 21.48 -20.10
N GLU A 324 45.26 20.94 -20.25
CA GLU A 324 46.40 21.34 -19.45
C GLU A 324 46.43 22.86 -19.53
N GLN A 325 46.19 23.51 -18.39
CA GLN A 325 46.58 24.90 -18.19
C GLN A 325 48.11 24.92 -18.19
N ASN A 326 48.68 24.84 -19.38
CA ASN A 326 50.07 25.13 -19.68
C ASN A 326 50.08 26.32 -20.62
N ALA A 327 50.09 27.52 -20.04
CA ALA A 327 50.79 28.73 -20.47
C ALA A 327 50.32 29.90 -19.59
#